data_AF-A0A081XHT1-F1
#
_entry.id   AF-A0A081XHT1-F1
#
_cell.length_a   1.000
_cell.length_b   1.000
_cell.length_c   1.000
_cell.angle_alpha   90.00
_cell.angle_beta   90.00
_cell.angle_gamma   90.00
#
_symmetry.space_group_name_H-M   'P 1'
#
loop_
_entity.id
_entity.type
_entity.pdbx_description
1 polymer ?
#
loop_
_entity_poly.entity_id
_entity_poly.type
_entity_poly.pdbx_seq_one_letter_code
_entity_poly.pdbx_strand_id
1 'polypeptide(L)'
;MSSAVSSPPPVRRLPLAGALRLGRPSDIWFKPALSVVAAAAPPNLLLVALGRLDLAIYTMAGSLCALYAHDRPYAARARVLAGVVLGMLGGLAVSLVTASLTADAVVLVTVGAVVAAVQRALCDASRIGPPGNVVLTFVSSASLFLSQSIGQVPGHLALAAAAGLWAYVVGMAPSPFRPHGPERRATAHALNASAAYVENGGTGARAAAHAAVRAARRALLAAG
;
A
#
# COMPACT_ATOMS: atom_id res chain seq x y z
N MET A 1 -39.33 -23.05 -49.32
CA MET A 1 -39.32 -21.92 -48.36
C MET A 1 -38.99 -22.51 -46.99
N SER A 2 -37.72 -22.44 -46.56
CA SER A 2 -37.29 -22.90 -45.24
C SER A 2 -36.82 -21.70 -44.42
N SER A 3 -37.59 -21.35 -43.40
CA SER A 3 -37.30 -20.26 -42.49
C SER A 3 -36.20 -20.69 -41.50
N ALA A 4 -35.04 -20.03 -41.57
CA ALA A 4 -33.97 -20.22 -40.60
C ALA A 4 -34.31 -19.49 -39.29
N VAL A 5 -34.44 -20.23 -38.20
CA VAL A 5 -34.62 -19.69 -36.84
C VAL A 5 -33.27 -19.18 -36.35
N SER A 6 -33.16 -17.87 -36.11
CA SER A 6 -31.98 -17.24 -35.52
C SER A 6 -31.91 -17.50 -34.01
N SER A 7 -30.86 -18.18 -33.54
CA SER A 7 -30.59 -18.33 -32.10
C SER A 7 -30.04 -17.03 -31.50
N PRO A 8 -30.44 -16.65 -30.26
CA PRO A 8 -29.95 -15.43 -29.62
C PRO A 8 -28.49 -15.56 -29.16
N PRO A 9 -27.72 -14.46 -29.09
CA PRO A 9 -26.32 -14.47 -28.69
C PRO A 9 -26.12 -14.79 -27.20
N PRO A 10 -25.01 -15.46 -26.82
CA PRO A 10 -24.74 -15.81 -25.44
C PRO A 10 -24.44 -14.58 -24.57
N VAL A 11 -25.17 -14.45 -23.47
CA VAL A 11 -25.03 -13.33 -22.51
C VAL A 11 -23.76 -13.52 -21.68
N ARG A 12 -22.78 -12.63 -21.85
CA ARG A 12 -21.49 -12.64 -21.13
C ARG A 12 -21.72 -12.21 -19.67
N ARG A 13 -21.91 -13.17 -18.76
CA ARG A 13 -22.02 -12.90 -17.32
C ARG A 13 -20.73 -12.25 -16.80
N LEU A 14 -20.84 -11.05 -16.25
CA LEU A 14 -19.74 -10.36 -15.57
C LEU A 14 -19.31 -11.19 -14.35
N PRO A 15 -18.01 -11.49 -14.15
CA PRO A 15 -17.54 -12.36 -13.08
C PRO A 15 -17.48 -11.61 -11.74
N LEU A 16 -18.66 -11.28 -11.20
CA LEU A 16 -18.79 -10.62 -9.88
C LEU A 16 -18.25 -11.49 -8.75
N ALA A 17 -18.29 -12.82 -8.91
CA ALA A 17 -17.74 -13.78 -7.96
C ALA A 17 -16.20 -13.67 -7.81
N GLY A 18 -15.50 -13.13 -8.81
CA GLY A 18 -14.06 -12.87 -8.71
C GLY A 18 -13.73 -11.67 -7.82
N ALA A 19 -14.60 -10.66 -7.76
CA ALA A 19 -14.45 -9.49 -6.91
C ALA A 19 -14.82 -9.76 -5.44
N LEU A 20 -15.72 -10.72 -5.20
CA LEU A 20 -16.14 -11.16 -3.87
C LEU A 20 -15.28 -12.29 -3.28
N ARG A 21 -14.34 -12.84 -4.05
CA ARG A 21 -13.35 -13.77 -3.50
C ARG A 21 -12.33 -12.99 -2.68
N LEU A 22 -12.49 -13.05 -1.37
CA LEU A 22 -11.45 -12.65 -0.42
C LEU A 22 -10.17 -13.41 -0.78
N GLY A 23 -9.17 -12.69 -1.27
CA GLY A 23 -7.87 -13.27 -1.62
C GLY A 23 -7.29 -13.97 -0.41
N ARG A 24 -6.67 -15.15 -0.63
CA ARG A 24 -5.95 -15.88 0.43
C ARG A 24 -4.98 -14.91 1.11
N PRO A 25 -4.99 -14.78 2.45
CA PRO A 25 -3.99 -13.96 3.15
C PRO A 25 -2.62 -14.46 2.73
N SER A 26 -1.75 -13.56 2.29
CA SER A 26 -0.39 -13.95 1.90
C SER A 26 0.34 -14.50 3.13
N ASP A 27 1.08 -15.60 2.99
CA ASP A 27 1.91 -16.23 4.05
C ASP A 27 2.99 -15.28 4.63
N ILE A 28 3.02 -14.04 4.18
CA ILE A 28 3.96 -12.99 4.54
C ILE A 28 3.33 -12.01 5.55
N TRP A 29 2.03 -12.08 5.87
CA TRP A 29 1.29 -11.08 6.68
C TRP A 29 1.89 -10.75 8.07
N PHE A 30 2.60 -11.69 8.69
CA PHE A 30 3.32 -11.44 9.96
C PHE A 30 4.50 -10.47 9.83
N LYS A 31 5.15 -10.39 8.65
CA LYS A 31 6.28 -9.47 8.41
C LYS A 31 5.86 -8.00 8.35
N PRO A 32 4.79 -7.62 7.62
CA PRO A 32 4.22 -6.29 7.68
C PRO A 32 3.80 -5.89 9.09
N ALA A 33 3.05 -6.75 9.79
CA ALA A 33 2.58 -6.45 11.15
C ALA A 33 3.73 -6.16 12.12
N LEU A 34 4.76 -7.01 12.15
CA LEU A 34 5.93 -6.80 13.02
C LEU A 34 6.72 -5.53 12.64
N SER A 35 6.79 -5.22 11.34
CA SER A 35 7.45 -4.01 10.84
C SER A 35 6.71 -2.73 11.25
N VAL A 36 5.38 -2.78 11.30
CA VAL A 36 4.57 -1.65 11.81
C VAL A 36 4.80 -1.47 13.30
N VAL A 37 4.80 -2.56 14.07
CA VAL A 37 5.10 -2.49 15.50
C VAL A 37 6.49 -1.90 15.73
N ALA A 38 7.49 -2.35 14.98
CA ALA A 38 8.85 -1.81 15.06
C ALA A 38 8.96 -0.33 14.61
N ALA A 39 8.15 0.08 13.63
CA ALA A 39 8.12 1.46 13.14
C ALA A 39 7.31 2.39 14.07
N ALA A 40 6.27 1.90 14.73
CA ALA A 40 5.35 2.68 15.57
C ALA A 40 5.79 2.72 17.05
N ALA A 41 6.46 1.68 17.54
CA ALA A 41 6.84 1.61 18.95
C ALA A 41 7.79 2.75 19.38
N PRO A 42 8.89 3.07 18.67
CA PRO A 42 9.79 4.12 19.12
C PRO A 42 9.16 5.53 19.14
N PRO A 43 8.44 5.98 18.08
CA PRO A 43 7.76 7.28 18.10
C PRO A 43 6.69 7.38 19.20
N ASN A 44 5.89 6.32 19.39
CA ASN A 44 4.80 6.35 20.36
C ASN A 44 5.31 6.23 21.81
N LEU A 45 6.33 5.43 22.07
CA LEU A 45 6.95 5.35 23.40
C LEU A 45 7.64 6.67 23.78
N LEU A 46 8.25 7.37 22.81
CA LEU A 46 8.81 8.69 23.05
C LEU A 46 7.72 9.70 23.43
N LEU A 47 6.57 9.68 22.73
CA LEU A 47 5.44 10.56 23.05
C LEU A 47 4.79 10.23 24.39
N VAL A 48 4.71 8.96 24.77
CA VAL A 48 4.25 8.53 26.10
C VAL A 48 5.19 9.06 27.18
N ALA A 49 6.51 8.94 26.98
CA ALA A 49 7.51 9.45 27.92
C ALA A 49 7.45 10.98 28.07
N LEU A 50 7.09 11.69 27.00
CA LEU A 50 6.91 13.15 26.99
C LEU A 50 5.52 13.61 27.47
N GLY A 51 4.63 12.68 27.83
CA GLY A 51 3.26 12.98 28.25
C GLY A 51 2.40 13.63 27.15
N ARG A 52 2.78 13.48 25.88
CA ARG A 52 2.16 14.16 24.72
C ARG A 52 1.46 13.18 23.79
N LEU A 53 0.62 12.32 24.35
CA LEU A 53 -0.19 11.36 23.60
C LEU A 53 -1.14 12.02 22.59
N ASP A 54 -1.48 13.29 22.76
CA ASP A 54 -2.28 14.06 21.81
C ASP A 54 -1.66 14.10 20.40
N LEU A 55 -0.34 13.92 20.29
CA LEU A 55 0.38 13.90 19.02
C LEU A 55 0.45 12.53 18.35
N ALA A 56 -0.01 11.47 19.02
CA ALA A 56 0.15 10.10 18.55
C ALA A 56 -0.51 9.87 17.19
N ILE A 57 -1.60 10.59 16.89
CA ILE A 57 -2.27 10.49 15.59
C ILE A 57 -1.35 10.89 14.42
N TYR A 58 -0.43 11.84 14.64
CA TYR A 58 0.52 12.31 13.62
C TYR A 58 1.70 11.37 13.44
N THR A 59 2.18 10.73 14.51
CA THR A 59 3.22 9.70 14.42
C THR A 59 2.67 8.39 13.86
N MET A 60 1.39 8.09 14.11
CA MET A 60 0.69 6.96 13.48
C MET A 60 0.60 7.13 11.96
N ALA A 61 0.31 8.34 11.47
CA ALA A 61 0.30 8.62 10.02
C ALA A 61 1.63 8.23 9.34
N GLY A 62 2.76 8.62 9.93
CA GLY A 62 4.09 8.29 9.41
C GLY A 62 4.46 6.81 9.58
N SER A 63 4.21 6.23 10.75
CA SER A 63 4.58 4.83 11.04
C SER A 63 3.78 3.80 10.24
N LEU A 64 2.51 4.07 9.92
CA LEU A 64 1.68 3.20 9.08
C LEU A 64 2.19 3.08 7.64
N CYS A 65 3.07 3.99 7.19
CA CYS A 65 3.75 3.82 5.90
C CYS A 65 4.63 2.56 5.86
N ALA A 66 5.04 2.02 7.02
CA ALA A 66 5.72 0.74 7.13
C ALA A 66 4.84 -0.47 6.80
N LEU A 67 3.53 -0.34 6.53
CA LEU A 67 2.73 -1.45 5.97
C LEU A 67 3.05 -1.75 4.50
N TYR A 68 3.69 -0.80 3.81
CA TYR A 68 3.80 -0.83 2.37
C TYR A 68 5.10 -1.50 1.88
N ALA A 69 5.00 -2.10 0.68
CA ALA A 69 6.11 -2.57 -0.14
C ALA A 69 6.93 -3.80 0.35
N HIS A 70 6.42 -4.58 1.31
CA HIS A 70 7.10 -5.79 1.84
C HIS A 70 7.31 -6.91 0.81
N ASP A 71 6.55 -6.92 -0.27
CA ASP A 71 6.60 -7.94 -1.32
C ASP A 71 7.38 -7.51 -2.58
N ARG A 72 8.11 -6.39 -2.51
CA ARG A 72 8.85 -5.83 -3.66
C ARG A 72 10.37 -5.95 -3.48
N PRO A 73 11.14 -6.11 -4.59
CA PRO A 73 12.60 -6.08 -4.54
C PRO A 73 13.12 -4.75 -3.97
N TYR A 74 14.25 -4.76 -3.26
CA TYR A 74 14.69 -3.66 -2.39
C TYR A 74 14.77 -2.30 -3.09
N ALA A 75 15.28 -2.25 -4.34
CA ALA A 75 15.36 -1.00 -5.11
C ALA A 75 13.98 -0.43 -5.50
N ALA A 76 13.01 -1.30 -5.81
CA ALA A 76 11.64 -0.89 -6.07
C ALA A 76 10.89 -0.57 -4.76
N ARG A 77 11.20 -1.29 -3.68
CA ARG A 77 10.67 -1.05 -2.34
C ARG A 77 11.02 0.35 -1.83
N ALA A 78 12.24 0.83 -2.12
CA ALA A 78 12.68 2.18 -1.74
C ALA A 78 11.86 3.28 -2.38
N ARG A 79 11.69 3.21 -3.71
CA ARG A 79 10.91 4.20 -4.45
C ARG A 79 9.44 4.18 -4.05
N VAL A 80 8.87 3.00 -3.80
CA VAL A 80 7.48 2.88 -3.37
C VAL A 80 7.30 3.43 -1.95
N LEU A 81 8.16 3.07 -0.99
CA LEU A 81 8.07 3.60 0.37
C LEU A 81 8.26 5.11 0.41
N ALA A 82 9.24 5.65 -0.32
CA ALA A 82 9.43 7.10 -0.43
C ALA A 82 8.20 7.78 -1.03
N GLY A 83 7.63 7.23 -2.11
CA GLY A 83 6.40 7.75 -2.72
C GLY A 83 5.19 7.69 -1.79
N VAL A 84 5.04 6.61 -1.00
CA VAL A 84 3.95 6.47 -0.01
C VAL A 84 4.11 7.48 1.13
N VAL A 85 5.32 7.66 1.66
CA VAL A 85 5.60 8.65 2.70
C VAL A 85 5.32 10.06 2.18
N LEU A 86 5.79 10.40 0.98
CA LEU A 86 5.53 11.71 0.36
C LEU A 86 4.02 11.91 0.08
N GLY A 87 3.32 10.88 -0.39
CA GLY A 87 1.88 10.92 -0.61
C GLY A 87 1.08 11.09 0.69
N MET A 88 1.52 10.43 1.76
CA MET A 88 0.94 10.59 3.10
C MET A 88 1.15 12.01 3.62
N LEU A 89 2.38 12.53 3.53
CA LEU A 89 2.71 13.89 3.96
C LEU A 89 1.96 14.96 3.15
N GLY A 90 1.86 14.77 1.83
CA GLY A 90 1.09 15.67 0.96
C GLY A 90 -0.39 15.68 1.30
N GLY A 91 -1.00 14.49 1.48
CA GLY A 91 -2.41 14.37 1.88
C GLY A 91 -2.66 14.99 3.26
N LEU A 92 -1.77 14.71 4.23
CA LEU A 92 -1.85 15.28 5.58
C LEU A 92 -1.71 16.81 5.56
N ALA A 93 -0.78 17.35 4.77
CA ALA A 93 -0.58 18.80 4.63
C ALA A 93 -1.84 19.48 4.08
N VAL A 94 -2.42 18.94 3.00
CA VAL A 94 -3.66 19.47 2.41
C VAL A 94 -4.80 19.42 3.43
N SER A 95 -4.94 18.31 4.15
CA SER A 95 -5.99 18.15 5.15
C SER A 95 -5.85 19.14 6.31
N LEU A 96 -4.65 19.28 6.87
CA LEU A 96 -4.38 20.19 7.99
C LEU A 96 -4.54 21.67 7.60
N VAL A 97 -4.06 22.06 6.42
CA VAL A 97 -4.24 23.42 5.91
C VAL A 97 -5.72 23.71 5.68
N THR A 98 -6.45 22.78 5.08
CA THR A 98 -7.89 22.97 4.83
C THR A 98 -8.67 23.08 6.14
N ALA A 99 -8.44 22.17 7.10
CA ALA A 99 -9.05 22.20 8.43
C ALA A 99 -8.76 23.49 9.21
N SER A 100 -7.60 24.11 8.95
CA SER A 100 -7.22 25.37 9.58
C SER A 100 -7.85 26.63 8.95
N LEU A 101 -8.35 26.52 7.72
CA LEU A 101 -8.92 27.63 6.95
C LEU A 101 -10.45 27.67 6.99
N THR A 102 -11.10 26.51 7.18
CA THR A 102 -12.56 26.42 7.16
C THR A 102 -13.08 25.35 8.11
N ALA A 103 -14.24 25.62 8.70
CA ALA A 103 -15.04 24.65 9.45
C ALA A 103 -16.26 24.15 8.64
N ASP A 104 -16.41 24.59 7.38
CA ASP A 104 -17.51 24.18 6.52
C ASP A 104 -17.38 22.70 6.11
N ALA A 105 -18.31 21.88 6.59
CA ALA A 105 -18.34 20.44 6.34
C ALA A 105 -18.39 20.10 4.84
N VAL A 106 -19.05 20.91 4.01
CA VAL A 106 -19.14 20.66 2.56
C VAL A 106 -17.77 20.83 1.91
N VAL A 107 -17.03 21.87 2.32
CA VAL A 107 -15.67 22.11 1.81
C VAL A 107 -14.72 21.00 2.27
N LEU A 108 -14.79 20.60 3.54
CA LEU A 108 -13.95 19.51 4.06
C LEU A 108 -14.23 18.18 3.32
N VAL A 109 -15.50 17.83 3.11
CA VAL A 109 -15.86 16.59 2.41
C VAL A 109 -15.43 16.62 0.95
N THR A 110 -15.59 17.75 0.26
CA THR A 110 -15.16 17.89 -1.15
C THR A 110 -13.65 17.78 -1.30
N VAL A 111 -12.88 18.45 -0.44
CA VAL A 111 -11.41 18.33 -0.42
C VAL A 111 -10.98 16.90 -0.08
N GLY A 112 -11.60 16.27 0.92
CA GLY A 112 -11.34 14.87 1.27
C GLY A 112 -11.59 13.91 0.11
N ALA A 113 -12.69 14.10 -0.63
CA ALA A 113 -13.01 13.30 -1.81
C ALA A 113 -11.98 13.48 -2.94
N VAL A 114 -11.51 14.71 -3.19
CA VAL A 114 -10.47 14.99 -4.19
C VAL A 114 -9.13 14.34 -3.80
N VAL A 115 -8.70 14.50 -2.54
CA VAL A 115 -7.46 13.88 -2.03
C VAL A 115 -7.56 12.36 -2.13
N ALA A 116 -8.69 11.77 -1.74
CA ALA A 116 -8.94 10.34 -1.85
C ALA A 116 -8.85 9.84 -3.30
N ALA A 117 -9.45 10.57 -4.25
CA ALA A 117 -9.40 10.23 -5.67
C ALA A 117 -7.97 10.29 -6.23
N VAL A 118 -7.18 11.30 -5.84
CA VAL A 118 -5.78 11.42 -6.25
C VAL A 118 -4.94 10.27 -5.65
N GLN A 119 -5.10 9.97 -4.36
CA GLN A 119 -4.41 8.87 -3.70
C GLN A 119 -4.76 7.52 -4.33
N ARG A 120 -6.03 7.30 -4.66
CA ARG A 120 -6.51 6.13 -5.41
C ARG A 120 -5.79 6.04 -6.76
N ALA A 121 -5.84 7.09 -7.57
CA ALA A 121 -5.23 7.11 -8.89
C ALA A 121 -3.73 6.84 -8.85
N LEU A 122 -3.02 7.43 -7.87
CA LEU A 122 -1.59 7.21 -7.66
C LEU A 122 -1.28 5.75 -7.26
N CYS A 123 -2.09 5.16 -6.36
CA CYS A 123 -1.93 3.77 -5.95
C CYS A 123 -2.20 2.79 -7.11
N ASP A 124 -3.23 3.06 -7.90
CA ASP A 124 -3.61 2.26 -9.07
C ASP A 124 -2.52 2.35 -10.16
N ALA A 125 -2.02 3.56 -10.44
CA ALA A 125 -0.93 3.79 -11.41
C ALA A 125 0.38 3.12 -10.98
N SER A 126 0.69 3.18 -9.69
CA SER A 126 1.89 2.57 -9.11
C SER A 126 1.76 1.05 -8.90
N ARG A 127 0.57 0.49 -9.18
CA ARG A 127 0.22 -0.92 -8.93
C ARG A 127 0.56 -1.34 -7.50
N ILE A 128 0.31 -0.47 -6.53
CA ILE A 128 0.54 -0.75 -5.11
C ILE A 128 -0.41 -1.87 -4.71
N GLY A 129 0.13 -2.98 -4.20
CA GLY A 129 -0.68 -4.10 -3.71
C GLY A 129 -1.48 -3.73 -2.46
N PRO A 130 -2.36 -4.62 -1.96
CA PRO A 130 -3.04 -4.42 -0.68
C PRO A 130 -2.01 -4.05 0.42
N PRO A 131 -2.22 -2.98 1.21
CA PRO A 131 -3.46 -2.26 1.53
C PRO A 131 -3.90 -1.11 0.60
N GLY A 132 -3.23 -0.87 -0.54
CA GLY A 132 -3.65 0.13 -1.53
C GLY A 132 -3.73 1.57 -0.98
N ASN A 133 -4.72 2.36 -1.39
CA ASN A 133 -4.88 3.74 -0.94
C ASN A 133 -5.59 3.88 0.43
N VAL A 134 -6.06 2.79 1.03
CA VAL A 134 -6.98 2.84 2.19
C VAL A 134 -6.40 3.59 3.37
N VAL A 135 -5.15 3.29 3.75
CA VAL A 135 -4.50 3.94 4.90
C VAL A 135 -4.28 5.43 4.64
N LEU A 136 -3.82 5.78 3.43
CA LEU A 136 -3.60 7.16 3.01
C LEU A 136 -4.91 7.96 3.08
N THR A 137 -5.97 7.43 2.50
CA THR A 137 -7.28 8.09 2.45
C THR A 137 -7.92 8.20 3.83
N PHE A 138 -7.79 7.17 4.66
CA PHE A 138 -8.30 7.19 6.03
C PHE A 138 -7.62 8.26 6.87
N VAL A 139 -6.28 8.30 6.87
CA VAL A 139 -5.51 9.27 7.64
C VAL A 139 -5.81 10.70 7.15
N SER A 140 -5.75 10.95 5.84
CA SER A 140 -6.05 12.28 5.29
C SER A 140 -7.48 12.74 5.59
N SER A 141 -8.46 11.83 5.52
CA SER A 141 -9.85 12.15 5.83
C SER A 141 -10.05 12.44 7.31
N ALA A 142 -9.46 11.62 8.20
CA ALA A 142 -9.53 11.85 9.64
C ALA A 142 -8.93 13.22 10.03
N SER A 143 -7.80 13.59 9.43
CA SER A 143 -7.13 14.87 9.69
C SER A 143 -7.92 16.11 9.27
N LEU A 144 -8.88 15.99 8.33
CA LEU A 144 -9.74 17.12 7.94
C LEU A 144 -10.69 17.56 9.05
N PHE A 145 -11.03 16.67 9.98
CA PHE A 145 -11.98 16.93 11.07
C PHE A 145 -11.29 17.23 12.40
N LEU A 146 -9.94 17.31 12.41
CA LEU A 146 -9.22 17.77 13.59
C LEU A 146 -9.17 19.30 13.58
N SER A 147 -9.69 19.90 14.66
CA SER A 147 -9.59 21.34 14.86
C SER A 147 -8.13 21.71 15.12
N GLN A 148 -7.53 22.50 14.24
CA GLN A 148 -6.09 22.76 14.18
C GLN A 148 -5.84 24.23 13.82
N SER A 149 -4.86 24.85 14.48
CA SER A 149 -4.43 26.21 14.13
C SER A 149 -3.27 26.18 13.13
N ILE A 150 -3.23 27.17 12.22
CA ILE A 150 -2.20 27.28 11.16
C ILE A 150 -0.77 27.17 11.71
N GLY A 151 -0.52 27.75 12.89
CA GLY A 151 0.81 27.73 13.52
C GLY A 151 1.29 26.34 13.96
N GLN A 152 0.39 25.38 14.15
CA GLN A 152 0.74 24.01 14.59
C GLN A 152 0.94 23.03 13.44
N VAL A 153 0.48 23.37 12.24
CA VAL A 153 0.63 22.55 11.02
C VAL A 153 2.08 22.13 10.76
N PRO A 154 3.10 23.03 10.75
CA PRO A 154 4.47 22.61 10.49
C PRO A 154 5.02 21.64 11.55
N GLY A 155 4.62 21.79 12.81
CA GLY A 155 5.03 20.89 13.90
C GLY A 155 4.44 19.49 13.74
N HIS A 156 3.15 19.38 13.41
CA HIS A 156 2.49 18.10 13.16
C HIS A 156 3.02 17.41 11.90
N LEU A 157 3.32 18.18 10.86
CA LEU A 157 3.94 17.68 9.64
C LEU A 157 5.35 17.14 9.91
N ALA A 158 6.15 17.85 10.73
CA ALA A 158 7.49 17.43 11.10
C ALA A 158 7.49 16.10 11.88
N LEU A 159 6.52 15.92 12.80
CA LEU A 159 6.36 14.67 13.53
C LEU A 159 5.97 13.51 12.61
N ALA A 160 5.03 13.73 11.70
CA ALA A 160 4.65 12.74 10.69
C ALA A 160 5.83 12.40 9.76
N ALA A 161 6.62 13.39 9.37
CA ALA A 161 7.81 13.20 8.54
C ALA A 161 8.91 12.41 9.27
N ALA A 162 9.17 12.72 10.54
CA ALA A 162 10.13 11.99 11.35
C ALA A 162 9.72 10.52 11.54
N ALA A 163 8.45 10.26 11.84
CA ALA A 163 7.91 8.90 11.95
C ALA A 163 7.93 8.17 10.59
N GLY A 164 7.64 8.86 9.49
CA GLY A 164 7.72 8.31 8.13
C GLY A 164 9.16 7.97 7.71
N LEU A 165 10.12 8.81 8.06
CA LEU A 165 11.55 8.55 7.83
C LEU A 165 12.03 7.36 8.65
N TRP A 166 11.59 7.25 9.90
CA TRP A 166 11.89 6.07 10.73
C TRP A 166 11.29 4.79 10.14
N ALA A 167 10.03 4.84 9.71
CA ALA A 167 9.38 3.74 8.99
C ALA A 167 10.14 3.35 7.71
N TYR A 168 10.66 4.33 6.96
CA TYR A 168 11.52 4.09 5.80
C TYR A 168 12.80 3.34 6.18
N VAL A 169 13.50 3.78 7.24
CA VAL A 169 14.71 3.12 7.74
C VAL A 169 14.43 1.70 8.20
N VAL A 170 13.36 1.47 8.97
CA VAL A 170 12.94 0.12 9.42
C VAL A 170 12.57 -0.76 8.23
N GLY A 171 11.87 -0.21 7.23
CA GLY A 171 11.56 -0.90 5.98
C GLY A 171 12.83 -1.29 5.20
N MET A 172 13.87 -0.46 5.27
CA MET A 172 15.17 -0.66 4.61
C MET A 172 16.20 -1.44 5.42
N ALA A 173 16.01 -1.60 6.72
CA ALA A 173 16.93 -2.29 7.62
C ALA A 173 17.36 -3.69 7.15
N PRO A 174 16.52 -4.53 6.50
CA PRO A 174 16.96 -5.84 6.03
C PRO A 174 17.70 -5.82 4.66
N SER A 175 17.82 -4.66 3.99
CA SER A 175 18.53 -4.48 2.72
C SER A 175 20.02 -4.86 2.78
N PRO A 176 20.83 -4.34 3.74
CA PRO A 176 22.26 -4.67 3.81
C PRO A 176 22.56 -6.13 4.16
N PHE A 177 21.65 -6.82 4.88
CA PHE A 177 21.89 -8.19 5.34
C PHE A 177 21.51 -9.27 4.33
N ARG A 178 20.60 -8.98 3.39
CA ARG A 178 20.13 -9.94 2.37
C ARG A 178 19.80 -9.27 1.03
N PRO A 179 20.81 -8.71 0.33
CA PRO A 179 20.62 -7.97 -0.91
C PRO A 179 19.82 -8.74 -1.97
N HIS A 180 20.10 -10.03 -2.15
CA HIS A 180 19.45 -10.89 -3.16
C HIS A 180 18.25 -11.71 -2.63
N GLY A 181 17.77 -11.39 -1.42
CA GLY A 181 16.63 -12.07 -0.81
C GLY A 181 15.35 -12.13 -1.68
N PRO A 182 14.94 -11.04 -2.36
CA PRO A 182 13.73 -11.05 -3.17
C PRO A 182 13.88 -11.81 -4.49
N GLU A 183 15.04 -11.71 -5.18
CA GLU A 183 15.25 -12.48 -6.42
C GLU A 183 15.25 -13.98 -6.16
N ARG A 184 15.91 -14.43 -5.08
CA ARG A 184 15.95 -15.86 -4.72
C ARG A 184 14.57 -16.43 -4.42
N ARG A 185 13.69 -15.66 -3.78
CA ARG A 185 12.29 -16.09 -3.50
C ARG A 185 11.45 -16.13 -4.78
N ALA A 186 11.60 -15.14 -5.66
CA ALA A 186 10.89 -15.12 -6.93
C ALA A 186 11.29 -16.30 -7.82
N THR A 187 12.59 -16.62 -7.88
CA THR A 187 13.10 -17.81 -8.61
C THR A 187 12.61 -19.11 -7.98
N ALA A 188 12.66 -19.25 -6.65
CA ALA A 188 12.15 -20.43 -5.96
C ALA A 188 10.64 -20.64 -6.19
N HIS A 189 9.85 -19.56 -6.18
CA HIS A 189 8.42 -19.64 -6.46
C HIS A 189 8.13 -20.04 -7.92
N ALA A 190 8.90 -19.51 -8.87
CA ALA A 190 8.80 -19.92 -10.28
C ALA A 190 9.14 -21.40 -10.49
N LEU A 191 10.16 -21.91 -9.81
CA LEU A 191 10.53 -23.33 -9.83
C LEU A 191 9.40 -24.20 -9.25
N ASN A 192 8.88 -23.86 -8.07
CA ASN A 192 7.79 -24.61 -7.43
C ASN A 192 6.51 -24.60 -8.28
N ALA A 193 6.14 -23.47 -8.88
CA ALA A 193 4.98 -23.38 -9.75
C ALA A 193 5.14 -24.18 -11.05
N SER A 194 6.37 -24.26 -11.57
CA SER A 194 6.69 -25.06 -12.76
C SER A 194 6.67 -26.55 -12.44
N ALA A 195 7.21 -26.97 -11.29
CA ALA A 195 7.15 -28.34 -10.81
C ALA A 195 5.69 -28.78 -10.62
N ALA A 196 4.85 -27.96 -9.97
CA ALA A 196 3.43 -28.24 -9.80
C ALA A 196 2.66 -28.36 -11.13
N TYR A 197 3.07 -27.63 -12.18
CA TYR A 197 2.51 -27.80 -13.53
C TYR A 197 2.92 -29.12 -14.17
N VAL A 198 4.17 -29.53 -14.01
CA VAL A 198 4.67 -30.83 -14.52
C VAL A 198 3.96 -31.99 -13.83
N GLU A 199 3.74 -31.90 -12.53
CA GLU A 199 3.08 -32.95 -11.73
C GLU A 199 1.58 -33.06 -12.00
N ASN A 200 0.85 -31.94 -11.99
CA ASN A 200 -0.62 -31.97 -11.99
C ASN A 200 -1.23 -31.74 -13.39
N GLY A 201 -0.48 -31.16 -14.32
CA GLY A 201 -1.01 -30.74 -15.61
C GLY A 201 -2.16 -29.73 -15.52
N GLY A 202 -2.68 -29.30 -16.67
CA GLY A 202 -3.88 -28.46 -16.73
C GLY A 202 -3.65 -26.96 -16.99
N THR A 203 -4.70 -26.31 -17.51
CA THR A 203 -4.67 -24.91 -17.97
C THR A 203 -4.49 -23.91 -16.82
N GLY A 204 -5.05 -24.18 -15.64
CA GLY A 204 -4.86 -23.36 -14.44
C GLY A 204 -3.43 -23.40 -13.90
N ALA A 205 -2.84 -24.58 -13.81
CA ALA A 205 -1.44 -24.76 -13.39
C ALA A 205 -0.46 -24.13 -14.40
N ARG A 206 -0.76 -24.23 -15.71
CA ARG A 206 0.00 -23.56 -16.76
C ARG A 206 -0.03 -22.03 -16.62
N ALA A 207 -1.20 -21.46 -16.38
CA ALA A 207 -1.35 -20.02 -16.18
C ALA A 207 -0.59 -19.53 -14.92
N ALA A 208 -0.64 -20.30 -13.82
CA ALA A 208 0.09 -20.00 -12.60
C ALA A 208 1.61 -20.06 -12.81
N ALA A 209 2.13 -21.09 -13.48
CA ALA A 209 3.54 -21.21 -13.82
C ALA A 209 4.03 -20.05 -14.71
N HIS A 210 3.28 -19.69 -15.76
CA HIS A 210 3.61 -18.53 -16.60
C HIS A 210 3.61 -17.21 -15.83
N ALA A 211 2.66 -17.01 -14.91
CA ALA A 211 2.61 -15.82 -14.07
C ALA A 211 3.83 -15.76 -13.13
N ALA A 212 4.19 -16.87 -12.49
CA ALA A 212 5.34 -16.96 -11.60
C ALA A 212 6.68 -16.71 -12.33
N VAL A 213 6.86 -17.29 -13.52
CA VAL A 213 8.06 -17.05 -14.36
C VAL A 213 8.15 -15.59 -14.81
N ARG A 214 7.04 -14.98 -15.23
CA ARG A 214 7.01 -13.54 -15.57
C ARG A 214 7.33 -12.65 -14.37
N ALA A 215 6.86 -13.01 -13.18
CA ALA A 215 7.18 -12.29 -11.95
C ALA A 215 8.68 -12.39 -11.61
N ALA A 216 9.28 -13.59 -11.71
CA ALA A 216 10.70 -13.79 -11.52
C ALA A 216 11.55 -12.98 -12.52
N ARG A 217 11.18 -13.00 -13.81
CA ARG A 217 11.88 -12.21 -14.84
C ARG A 217 11.81 -10.70 -14.55
N ARG A 218 10.67 -10.18 -14.12
CA ARG A 218 10.52 -8.76 -13.73
C ARG A 218 11.34 -8.40 -12.50
N ALA A 219 11.44 -9.30 -11.52
CA ALA A 219 12.25 -9.08 -10.33
C ALA A 219 13.74 -9.00 -10.68
N LEU A 220 14.24 -9.90 -11.55
CA LEU A 220 15.63 -9.89 -12.02
C LEU A 220 15.96 -8.64 -12.85
N LEU A 221 15.06 -8.22 -13.74
CA LEU A 221 15.25 -7.00 -14.54
C LEU A 221 15.18 -5.70 -13.73
N ALA A 222 14.56 -5.72 -12.56
CA ALA A 222 14.50 -4.56 -11.66
C ALA A 222 15.71 -4.47 -10.71
N ALA A 223 16.57 -5.49 -10.71
CA ALA A 223 17.76 -5.58 -9.87
C ALA A 223 19.07 -5.25 -10.61
N GLY A 224 19.08 -5.32 -11.95
CA GLY A 224 20.18 -4.86 -12.81
C GLY A 224 19.96 -3.43 -13.30
#